data_AF-A0A9P0TC89-F1
#
_entry.id   AF-A0A9P0TC89-F1
#
_cell.length_a   1.000
_cell.length_b   1.000
_cell.length_c   1.000
_cell.angle_alpha   90.00
_cell.angle_beta   90.00
_cell.angle_gamma   90.00
#
_symmetry.space_group_name_H-M   'P 1'
#
loop_
_entity.id
_entity.type
_entity.pdbx_description
1 polymer ?
#
loop_
_entity_poly.entity_id
_entity_poly.type
_entity_poly.pdbx_seq_one_letter_code
_entity_poly.pdbx_strand_id
1 'polypeptide(L)'
;MANRGPPNFITNGLQAAVLEWIRSLDLELVSILLARSWPLSILDSSEPRWRPTEVTDTDNVVRLDRRQRLLRWDRRPPNEIFLDGFVPIVTREYPDWEETDLYGFAKSNRPSFFVSTTKTQRNKKSMFGHLEVPTAV
;
A
#
# COMPACT_ATOMS: atom_id res chain seq x y z
N MET A 1 -10.95 27.95 -17.89
CA MET A 1 -11.00 27.69 -16.42
C MET A 1 -11.80 26.42 -16.21
N ALA A 2 -11.15 25.30 -15.91
CA ALA A 2 -11.84 24.05 -15.63
C ALA A 2 -12.09 23.97 -14.12
N ASN A 3 -13.36 24.11 -13.75
CA ASN A 3 -13.85 23.95 -12.39
C ASN A 3 -13.76 22.46 -12.01
N ARG A 4 -12.62 22.03 -11.47
CA ARG A 4 -12.47 20.71 -10.83
C ARG A 4 -12.50 20.99 -9.33
N GLY A 5 -13.67 20.81 -8.71
CA GLY A 5 -13.74 20.69 -7.25
C GLY A 5 -12.75 19.63 -6.76
N PRO A 6 -12.35 19.64 -5.48
CA PRO A 6 -11.45 18.61 -4.97
C PRO A 6 -12.04 17.24 -5.33
N PRO A 7 -11.28 16.34 -5.97
CA PRO A 7 -11.83 15.05 -6.30
C PRO A 7 -12.17 14.38 -4.97
N ASN A 8 -13.45 14.08 -4.76
CA ASN A 8 -13.85 13.16 -3.71
C ASN A 8 -13.30 11.79 -4.13
N PHE A 9 -12.04 11.54 -3.78
CA PHE A 9 -11.36 10.30 -4.12
C PHE A 9 -11.96 9.20 -3.23
N ILE A 10 -13.01 8.55 -3.74
CA ILE A 10 -13.58 7.35 -3.12
C ILE A 10 -12.46 6.33 -3.01
N THR A 11 -12.30 5.72 -1.84
CA THR A 11 -11.28 4.70 -1.57
C THR A 11 -11.94 3.48 -0.93
N ASN A 12 -11.38 2.30 -1.20
CA ASN A 12 -11.74 1.07 -0.50
C ASN A 12 -11.04 0.95 0.87
N GLY A 13 -10.13 1.87 1.21
CA GLY A 13 -9.52 1.98 2.54
C GLY A 13 -8.96 0.65 3.06
N LEU A 14 -9.60 0.16 4.13
CA LEU A 14 -9.18 -1.01 4.92
C LEU A 14 -9.82 -2.32 4.46
N GLN A 15 -10.52 -2.34 3.30
CA GLN A 15 -11.24 -3.53 2.82
C GLN A 15 -10.36 -4.79 2.72
N ALA A 16 -9.05 -4.64 2.51
CA ALA A 16 -8.10 -5.75 2.40
C ALA A 16 -7.45 -6.17 3.75
N ALA A 17 -7.82 -5.53 4.87
CA ALA A 17 -7.26 -5.84 6.17
C ALA A 17 -7.70 -7.24 6.65
N VAL A 18 -6.73 -8.05 7.09
CA VAL A 18 -6.97 -9.37 7.70
C VAL A 18 -7.22 -9.28 9.21
N LEU A 19 -6.73 -8.21 9.86
CA LEU A 19 -6.96 -7.98 11.29
C LEU A 19 -8.35 -7.38 11.48
N GLU A 20 -9.22 -8.11 12.17
CA GLU A 20 -10.62 -7.72 12.32
C GLU A 20 -10.78 -6.37 13.00
N TRP A 21 -10.00 -6.12 14.06
CA TRP A 21 -10.04 -4.84 14.76
C TRP A 21 -9.69 -3.67 13.86
N ILE A 22 -8.79 -3.82 12.88
CA ILE A 22 -8.50 -2.77 11.89
C ILE A 22 -9.67 -2.66 10.91
N ARG A 23 -10.20 -3.79 10.44
CA ARG A 23 -11.26 -3.86 9.44
C ARG A 23 -12.57 -3.22 9.91
N SER A 24 -12.83 -3.24 11.22
CA SER A 24 -14.01 -2.63 11.84
C SER A 24 -13.86 -1.13 12.16
N LEU A 25 -12.66 -0.56 12.03
CA LEU A 25 -12.43 0.85 12.32
C LEU A 25 -12.92 1.75 11.19
N ASP A 26 -13.31 2.96 11.59
CA ASP A 26 -13.48 4.06 10.66
C ASP A 26 -12.13 4.40 10.00
N LEU A 27 -12.19 4.71 8.70
CA LEU A 27 -11.03 5.15 7.93
C LEU A 27 -10.39 6.40 8.53
N GLU A 28 -11.17 7.30 9.13
CA GLU A 28 -10.65 8.48 9.82
C GLU A 28 -9.77 8.10 11.01
N LEU A 29 -10.23 7.14 11.83
CA LEU A 29 -9.46 6.69 13.00
C LEU A 29 -8.13 6.06 12.58
N VAL A 30 -8.15 5.21 11.55
CA VAL A 30 -6.90 4.63 11.05
C VAL A 30 -6.01 5.68 10.42
N SER A 31 -6.57 6.68 9.72
CA SER A 31 -5.78 7.80 9.18
C SER A 31 -5.07 8.59 10.29
N ILE A 32 -5.70 8.75 11.46
CA ILE A 32 -5.06 9.34 12.63
C ILE A 32 -3.91 8.45 13.12
N LEU A 33 -4.12 7.13 13.27
CA LEU A 33 -3.08 6.20 13.70
C LEU A 33 -1.83 6.23 12.79
N LEU A 34 -2.04 6.41 11.48
CA LEU A 34 -0.98 6.47 10.46
C LEU A 34 -0.09 7.72 10.58
N ALA A 35 -0.69 8.86 10.98
CA ALA A 35 -0.05 10.18 10.93
C ALA A 35 0.23 10.82 12.30
N ARG A 36 -0.34 10.31 13.40
CA ARG A 36 -0.24 10.92 14.75
C ARG A 36 1.19 11.15 15.25
N SER A 37 2.17 10.43 14.72
CA SER A 37 3.58 10.52 15.10
C SER A 37 4.44 11.26 14.07
N TRP A 38 3.83 11.81 13.01
CA TRP A 38 4.57 12.56 12.00
C TRP A 38 5.09 13.87 12.59
N PRO A 39 6.35 14.27 12.29
CA PRO A 39 6.84 15.60 12.60
C PRO A 39 5.94 16.68 12.01
N LEU A 40 5.83 17.82 12.70
CA LEU A 40 5.04 18.98 12.22
C LEU A 40 5.42 19.40 10.79
N SER A 41 6.71 19.38 10.46
CA SER A 41 7.19 19.69 9.11
C SER A 41 6.64 18.77 8.01
N ILE A 42 6.30 17.52 8.36
CA ILE A 42 5.64 16.59 7.44
C ILE A 42 4.14 16.86 7.41
N LEU A 43 3.51 17.06 8.58
CA LEU A 43 2.07 17.34 8.68
C LEU A 43 1.66 18.62 7.93
N ASP A 44 2.52 19.64 7.90
CA ASP A 44 2.24 20.91 7.19
C ASP A 44 2.16 20.76 5.66
N SER A 45 2.74 19.68 5.11
CA SER A 45 2.89 19.49 3.65
C SER A 45 2.33 18.17 3.13
N SER A 46 1.89 17.29 4.03
CA SER A 46 1.54 15.90 3.70
C SER A 46 0.31 15.44 4.50
N GLU A 47 -0.41 14.51 3.90
CA GLU A 47 -1.55 13.83 4.52
C GLU A 47 -1.48 12.33 4.16
N PRO A 48 -2.04 11.41 4.98
CA PRO A 48 -2.23 10.03 4.57
C PRO A 48 -3.06 9.94 3.29
N ARG A 49 -2.45 9.44 2.21
CA ARG A 49 -3.14 9.25 0.92
C ARG A 49 -3.48 7.80 0.67
N TRP A 50 -4.74 7.46 0.95
CA TRP A 50 -5.33 6.20 0.54
C TRP A 50 -5.39 6.09 -0.98
N ARG A 51 -5.22 4.87 -1.49
CA ARG A 51 -5.35 4.63 -2.93
C ARG A 51 -6.82 4.82 -3.33
N PRO A 52 -7.13 5.69 -4.32
CA PRO A 52 -8.49 5.83 -4.83
C PRO A 52 -8.95 4.55 -5.53
N THR A 53 -10.26 4.35 -5.64
CA THR A 53 -10.88 3.25 -6.40
C THR A 53 -10.45 3.25 -7.86
N GLU A 54 -10.26 4.43 -8.45
CA GLU A 54 -9.65 4.62 -9.77
C GLU A 54 -8.31 5.36 -9.65
N VAL A 55 -7.26 4.74 -10.16
CA VAL A 55 -5.87 5.18 -10.01
C VAL A 55 -5.18 5.23 -11.37
N THR A 56 -4.46 6.32 -11.63
CA THR A 56 -3.48 6.38 -12.73
C THR A 56 -2.27 5.52 -12.35
N ASP A 57 -2.06 4.42 -13.08
CA ASP A 57 -0.99 3.45 -12.82
C ASP A 57 0.36 3.92 -13.38
N THR A 58 1.43 3.13 -13.21
CA THR A 58 2.82 3.50 -13.55
C THR A 58 3.10 3.70 -15.05
N ASP A 59 2.17 3.29 -15.92
CA ASP A 59 2.16 3.50 -17.37
C ASP A 59 1.18 4.61 -17.80
N ASN A 60 0.74 5.46 -16.88
CA ASN A 60 -0.25 6.52 -17.09
C ASN A 60 -1.65 6.04 -17.51
N VAL A 61 -1.94 4.74 -17.43
CA VAL A 61 -3.27 4.20 -17.71
C VAL A 61 -4.12 4.21 -16.44
N VAL A 62 -5.33 4.75 -16.52
CA VAL A 62 -6.30 4.72 -15.42
C VAL A 62 -6.84 3.29 -15.25
N ARG A 63 -6.80 2.77 -14.02
CA ARG A 63 -7.27 1.43 -13.68
C ARG A 63 -8.02 1.46 -12.35
N LEU A 64 -8.91 0.48 -12.16
CA LEU A 64 -9.41 0.15 -10.82
C LEU A 64 -8.25 -0.24 -9.91
N ASP A 65 -8.34 0.09 -8.63
CA ASP A 65 -7.36 -0.22 -7.59
C ASP A 65 -6.99 -1.71 -7.54
N ARG A 66 -7.98 -2.61 -7.69
CA ARG A 66 -7.82 -4.07 -7.77
C ARG A 66 -7.08 -4.55 -9.03
N ARG A 67 -6.97 -3.71 -10.06
CA ARG A 67 -6.26 -4.00 -11.33
C ARG A 67 -4.86 -3.39 -11.39
N GLN A 68 -4.47 -2.60 -10.38
CA GLN A 68 -3.08 -2.19 -10.21
C GLN A 68 -2.28 -3.38 -9.65
N ARG A 69 -1.32 -3.88 -10.43
CA ARG A 69 -0.52 -5.05 -10.05
C ARG A 69 0.50 -4.67 -9.00
N LEU A 70 0.25 -5.12 -7.77
CA LEU A 70 1.18 -5.01 -6.65
C LEU A 70 2.00 -6.29 -6.51
N LEU A 71 3.23 -6.15 -6.04
CA LEU A 71 4.17 -7.23 -5.78
C LEU A 71 4.58 -7.20 -4.31
N ARG A 72 4.79 -8.38 -3.74
CA ARG A 72 5.38 -8.55 -2.42
C ARG A 72 6.41 -9.67 -2.46
N TRP A 73 7.61 -9.37 -2.00
CA TRP A 73 8.66 -10.37 -1.79
C TRP A 73 8.55 -10.84 -0.34
N ASP A 74 8.18 -12.09 -0.15
CA ASP A 74 8.03 -12.72 1.16
C ASP A 74 8.76 -14.08 1.12
N ARG A 75 9.41 -14.46 2.22
CA ARG A 75 10.13 -15.74 2.32
C ARG A 75 9.23 -16.88 2.79
N ARG A 76 8.04 -16.55 3.31
CA ARG A 76 7.07 -17.54 3.75
C ARG A 76 6.52 -18.34 2.58
N PRO A 77 6.22 -19.63 2.78
CA PRO A 77 5.78 -20.51 1.71
C PRO A 77 4.33 -20.22 1.28
N PRO A 78 3.92 -20.71 0.10
CA PRO A 78 2.55 -20.58 -0.39
C PRO A 78 1.49 -21.12 0.57
N ASN A 79 1.76 -22.24 1.26
CA ASN A 79 0.79 -22.86 2.17
C ASN A 79 0.39 -21.94 3.32
N GLU A 80 1.29 -21.05 3.77
CA GLU A 80 0.98 -20.06 4.80
C GLU A 80 0.27 -18.85 4.18
N ILE A 81 0.85 -18.27 3.11
CA ILE A 81 0.35 -17.04 2.51
C ILE A 81 -1.03 -17.20 1.84
N PHE A 82 -1.29 -18.34 1.21
CA PHE A 82 -2.57 -18.58 0.54
C PHE A 82 -3.68 -18.97 1.52
N LEU A 83 -3.32 -19.47 2.70
CA LEU A 83 -4.27 -19.80 3.75
C LEU A 83 -4.63 -18.55 4.56
N ASP A 84 -3.62 -17.87 5.10
CA ASP A 84 -3.79 -16.80 6.08
C ASP A 84 -3.76 -15.39 5.45
N GLY A 85 -3.38 -15.31 4.18
CA GLY A 85 -3.04 -14.05 3.54
C GLY A 85 -1.72 -13.48 4.07
N PHE A 86 -1.58 -12.16 3.98
CA PHE A 86 -0.44 -11.46 4.57
C PHE A 86 -0.85 -10.85 5.90
N VAL A 87 -0.65 -11.61 6.99
CA VAL A 87 -0.78 -11.09 8.36
C VAL A 87 0.43 -10.22 8.70
N PRO A 88 0.26 -9.00 9.26
CA PRO A 88 1.36 -8.16 9.69
C PRO A 88 2.02 -8.69 10.97
N ILE A 89 3.19 -8.14 11.32
CA ILE A 89 3.96 -8.60 12.50
C ILE A 89 3.25 -8.19 13.80
N VAL A 90 2.75 -6.96 13.88
CA VAL A 90 2.02 -6.46 15.05
C VAL A 90 0.53 -6.66 14.80
N THR A 91 -0.11 -7.46 15.66
CA THR A 91 -1.53 -7.84 15.52
C THR A 91 -2.41 -7.40 16.70
N ARG A 92 -1.82 -6.93 17.81
CA ARG A 92 -2.54 -6.47 19.00
C ARG A 92 -3.43 -5.24 18.73
N GLU A 93 -4.55 -5.13 19.45
CA GLU A 93 -5.53 -4.05 19.29
C GLU A 93 -5.06 -2.69 19.81
N TYR A 94 -4.10 -2.68 20.74
CA TYR A 94 -3.52 -1.47 21.31
C TYR A 94 -2.04 -1.37 20.93
N PRO A 95 -1.68 -1.09 19.67
CA PRO A 95 -0.30 -0.95 19.23
C PRO A 95 0.35 0.34 19.74
N ASP A 96 1.67 0.32 19.86
CA ASP A 96 2.45 1.52 20.21
C ASP A 96 2.44 2.53 19.06
N TRP A 97 2.87 3.76 19.34
CA TRP A 97 2.84 4.83 18.35
C TRP A 97 3.77 4.55 17.15
N GLU A 98 4.93 3.95 17.43
CA GLU A 98 5.92 3.55 16.43
C GLU A 98 5.43 2.40 15.54
N GLU A 99 4.53 1.55 16.05
CA GLU A 99 3.99 0.40 15.32
C GLU A 99 2.86 0.80 14.36
N THR A 100 2.30 2.00 14.52
CA THR A 100 1.26 2.56 13.62
C THR A 100 1.76 3.67 12.70
N ASP A 101 2.95 4.21 12.95
CA ASP A 101 3.52 5.32 12.18
C ASP A 101 3.90 4.91 10.74
N LEU A 102 3.18 5.43 9.75
CA LEU A 102 3.45 5.17 8.34
C LEU A 102 4.79 5.74 7.88
N TYR A 103 5.21 6.89 8.41
CA TYR A 103 6.46 7.53 8.02
C TYR A 103 7.66 6.74 8.55
N GLY A 104 7.64 6.40 9.85
CA GLY A 104 8.62 5.54 10.50
C GLY A 104 8.70 4.16 9.86
N PHE A 105 7.56 3.55 9.52
CA PHE A 105 7.51 2.29 8.79
C PHE A 105 8.17 2.39 7.41
N ALA A 106 7.79 3.38 6.60
CA ALA A 106 8.38 3.56 5.27
C ALA A 106 9.90 3.81 5.32
N LYS A 107 10.38 4.52 6.36
CA LYS A 107 11.80 4.87 6.52
C LYS A 107 12.65 3.73 7.06
N SER A 108 12.13 2.94 8.00
CA SER A 108 12.93 2.01 8.81
C SER A 108 12.45 0.55 8.77
N ASN A 109 11.25 0.29 8.25
CA ASN A 109 10.63 -1.03 8.15
C ASN A 109 10.67 -1.83 9.47
N ARG A 110 10.50 -1.12 10.60
CA ARG A 110 10.37 -1.73 11.94
C ARG A 110 9.07 -2.55 12.03
N PRO A 111 8.99 -3.52 12.97
CA PRO A 111 7.75 -4.24 13.25
C PRO A 111 6.56 -3.30 13.40
N SER A 112 5.47 -3.61 12.71
CA SER A 112 4.28 -2.76 12.61
C SER A 112 3.07 -3.56 12.16
N PHE A 113 1.91 -2.93 12.15
CA PHE A 113 0.66 -3.48 11.61
C PHE A 113 0.55 -3.38 10.06
N PHE A 114 1.63 -2.96 9.38
CA PHE A 114 1.67 -2.81 7.93
C PHE A 114 2.15 -4.06 7.20
N VAL A 115 1.63 -4.23 5.99
CA VAL A 115 2.15 -5.17 5.00
C VAL A 115 2.62 -4.39 3.78
N SER A 116 3.94 -4.27 3.62
CA SER A 116 4.52 -3.56 2.46
C SER A 116 4.30 -4.32 1.15
N THR A 117 4.01 -3.56 0.10
CA THR A 117 3.94 -4.00 -1.31
C THR A 117 4.60 -2.95 -2.20
N THR A 118 4.99 -3.33 -3.42
CA THR A 118 5.55 -2.41 -4.42
C THR A 118 4.75 -2.45 -5.73
N LYS A 119 4.61 -1.30 -6.39
CA LYS A 119 3.90 -1.19 -7.68
C LYS A 119 4.74 -1.81 -8.79
N THR A 120 4.10 -2.59 -9.67
CA THR A 120 4.74 -3.05 -10.91
C THR A 120 5.05 -1.83 -11.80
N GLN A 121 6.30 -1.71 -12.26
CA GLN A 121 6.72 -0.67 -13.21
C GLN A 121 6.40 -1.11 -14.64
N ARG A 122 5.21 -0.75 -15.15
CA ARG A 122 4.71 -1.23 -16.45
C ARG A 122 5.41 -0.55 -17.63
N ASN A 123 5.81 0.70 -17.48
CA ASN A 123 6.56 1.48 -18.48
C ASN A 123 7.97 0.93 -18.76
N LYS A 124 8.61 0.21 -17.83
CA LYS A 124 9.99 -0.28 -17.97
C LYS A 124 10.15 -1.51 -18.86
N LYS A 125 9.07 -2.24 -19.20
CA LYS A 125 9.15 -3.44 -20.05
C LYS A 125 9.52 -3.15 -21.51
N SER A 126 9.33 -1.92 -21.98
CA SER A 126 9.74 -1.54 -23.34
C SER A 126 11.27 -1.54 -23.53
N MET A 127 12.09 -1.51 -22.46
CA MET A 127 13.56 -1.48 -22.60
C MET A 127 14.23 -2.85 -22.67
N PHE A 128 13.59 -3.94 -22.23
CA PHE A 128 14.24 -5.26 -22.11
C PHE A 128 13.71 -6.30 -23.11
N GLY A 129 13.08 -5.85 -24.21
CA GLY A 129 12.40 -6.69 -25.19
C GLY A 129 13.28 -7.39 -26.25
N HIS A 130 14.60 -7.39 -26.13
CA HIS A 130 15.51 -8.07 -27.07
C HIS A 130 16.61 -8.86 -26.35
N LEU A 131 16.22 -9.84 -25.54
CA LEU A 131 17.10 -10.97 -25.23
C LEU A 131 16.44 -12.19 -25.84
N GLU A 132 16.82 -12.45 -27.10
CA GLU A 132 16.60 -13.75 -27.72
C GLU A 132 17.29 -14.80 -26.86
N VAL A 133 16.51 -15.71 -26.28
CA VAL A 133 17.05 -16.89 -25.62
C VAL A 133 17.49 -17.83 -26.73
N PRO A 134 18.79 -18.15 -26.90
CA PRO A 134 19.20 -19.10 -27.92
C PRO A 134 18.64 -20.47 -27.53
N THR A 135 17.79 -21.02 -28.40
CA THR A 135 17.30 -22.39 -28.28
C THR A 135 18.49 -23.32 -28.43
N ALA A 136 18.89 -23.99 -27.34
CA ALA A 136 19.87 -25.08 -27.42
C ALA A 136 19.24 -26.25 -28.20
N VAL A 137 19.93 -26.68 -29.25
CA VAL A 137 19.65 -27.90 -30.03
C VAL A 137 20.40 -29.07 -29.40
#